data_AF-A0A7Z8LDA9-F1
#
_entry.id   AF-A0A7Z8LDA9-F1
#
_cell.length_a   1.000
_cell.length_b   1.000
_cell.length_c   1.000
_cell.angle_alpha   90.00
_cell.angle_beta   90.00
_cell.angle_gamma   90.00
#
_symmetry.space_group_name_H-M   'P 1'
#
loop_
_entity.id
_entity.type
_entity.pdbx_description
1 polymer ?
#
loop_
_entity_poly.entity_id
_entity_poly.type
_entity_poly.pdbx_seq_one_letter_code
_entity_poly.pdbx_strand_id
1 'polypeptide(L)'
;MTLHLHRLNGCQPTPLAHYLKALGILRLVAEQADASARGWWQDEHFCLLTTLDRSALEQFFLEEYAPTPFIDPWNGGSGFFPKDNKAGIDPIKTSSAARFDPYRQAIAQGAQATKGMKAKPDAKKDKPRILQEAARNWRGT
;
A
#
# COMPACT_ATOMS: atom_id res chain seq x y z
N MET A 1 4.07 -16.56 -24.46
CA MET A 1 3.50 -16.48 -23.11
C MET A 1 2.01 -16.75 -23.22
N THR A 2 1.47 -17.64 -22.39
CA THR A 2 0.02 -17.89 -22.34
C THR A 2 -0.64 -16.80 -21.52
N LEU A 3 -1.80 -16.32 -21.96
CA LEU A 3 -2.60 -15.35 -21.22
C LEU A 3 -3.81 -16.05 -20.60
N HIS A 4 -4.10 -15.68 -19.35
CA HIS A 4 -5.20 -16.19 -18.56
C HIS A 4 -6.19 -15.05 -18.29
N LEU A 5 -7.47 -15.31 -18.55
CA LEU A 5 -8.56 -14.38 -18.26
C LEU A 5 -9.22 -14.76 -16.93
N HIS A 6 -9.16 -13.87 -15.95
CA HIS A 6 -9.80 -14.02 -14.65
C HIS A 6 -11.05 -13.13 -14.57
N ARG A 7 -12.17 -13.72 -14.16
CA ARG A 7 -13.41 -12.98 -13.87
C ARG A 7 -13.52 -12.78 -12.36
N LEU A 8 -13.37 -11.54 -11.91
CA LEU A 8 -13.37 -11.18 -10.49
C LEU A 8 -14.76 -10.71 -10.07
N ASN A 9 -15.57 -11.64 -9.57
CA ASN A 9 -17.00 -11.36 -9.39
C ASN A 9 -17.30 -10.38 -8.24
N GLY A 10 -16.38 -10.21 -7.29
CA GLY A 10 -16.47 -9.22 -6.21
C GLY A 10 -15.84 -7.86 -6.54
N CYS A 11 -15.76 -7.49 -7.83
CA CYS A 11 -15.09 -6.29 -8.34
C CYS A 11 -15.96 -5.56 -9.39
N GLN A 12 -17.28 -5.53 -9.16
CA GLN A 12 -18.26 -4.76 -9.95
C GLN A 12 -17.93 -3.26 -10.06
N PRO A 13 -18.44 -2.55 -11.08
CA PRO A 13 -18.30 -1.09 -11.17
C PRO A 13 -18.98 -0.33 -10.00
N THR A 14 -20.03 -0.92 -9.41
CA THR A 14 -20.75 -0.39 -8.26
C THR A 14 -20.91 -1.50 -7.21
N PRO A 15 -20.78 -1.21 -5.89
CA PRO A 15 -20.45 0.08 -5.27
C PRO A 15 -18.99 0.52 -5.47
N LEU A 16 -18.69 1.79 -5.12
CA LEU A 16 -17.34 2.38 -5.25
C LEU A 16 -16.24 1.51 -4.62
N ALA A 17 -16.51 0.81 -3.52
CA ALA A 17 -15.55 -0.10 -2.89
C ALA A 17 -15.13 -1.25 -3.82
N HIS A 18 -16.05 -1.81 -4.61
CA HIS A 18 -15.73 -2.86 -5.59
C HIS A 18 -14.90 -2.29 -6.75
N TYR A 19 -15.24 -1.09 -7.23
CA TYR A 19 -14.49 -0.38 -8.26
C TYR A 19 -13.03 -0.13 -7.83
N LEU A 20 -12.84 0.41 -6.63
CA LEU A 20 -11.50 0.70 -6.09
C LEU A 20 -10.70 -0.59 -5.85
N LYS A 21 -11.35 -1.67 -5.41
CA LYS A 21 -10.71 -2.98 -5.28
C LYS A 21 -10.21 -3.49 -6.64
N ALA A 22 -11.01 -3.36 -7.70
CA ALA A 22 -10.62 -3.76 -9.05
C ALA A 22 -9.40 -3.00 -9.56
N LEU A 23 -9.40 -1.66 -9.39
CA LEU A 23 -8.26 -0.82 -9.75
C LEU A 23 -7.01 -1.16 -8.94
N GLY A 24 -7.18 -1.43 -7.63
CA GLY A 24 -6.08 -1.87 -6.77
C GLY A 24 -5.46 -3.18 -7.24
N ILE A 25 -6.29 -4.16 -7.62
CA ILE A 25 -5.83 -5.44 -8.17
C ILE A 25 -5.06 -5.23 -9.47
N LEU A 26 -5.62 -4.47 -10.43
CA LEU A 26 -4.96 -4.20 -11.70
C LEU A 26 -3.61 -3.51 -11.50
N ARG A 27 -3.58 -2.46 -10.66
CA ARG A 27 -2.35 -1.72 -10.35
C ARG A 27 -1.29 -2.65 -9.75
N LEU A 28 -1.64 -3.43 -8.72
CA LEU A 28 -0.68 -4.31 -8.05
C LEU A 28 -0.12 -5.38 -9.00
N VAL A 29 -0.99 -6.03 -9.78
CA VAL A 29 -0.55 -7.04 -10.75
C VAL A 29 0.32 -6.40 -11.83
N ALA A 30 -0.10 -5.26 -12.39
CA ALA A 30 0.64 -4.57 -13.45
C ALA A 30 2.01 -4.06 -12.98
N GLU A 31 2.11 -3.50 -11.77
CA GLU A 31 3.34 -2.91 -11.26
C GLU A 31 4.32 -3.97 -10.72
N GLN A 32 3.82 -5.09 -10.16
CA GLN A 32 4.65 -5.99 -9.34
C GLN A 32 4.80 -7.41 -9.89
N ALA A 33 3.96 -7.84 -10.84
CA ALA A 33 3.97 -9.21 -11.33
C ALA A 33 3.99 -9.32 -12.87
N ASP A 34 3.19 -8.50 -13.56
CA ASP A 34 3.01 -8.57 -15.01
C ASP A 34 2.69 -7.19 -15.60
N ALA A 35 3.72 -6.49 -16.08
CA ALA A 35 3.60 -5.18 -16.72
C ALA A 35 2.70 -5.15 -17.97
N SER A 36 2.32 -6.30 -18.51
CA SER A 36 1.41 -6.41 -19.65
C SER A 36 -0.05 -6.65 -19.27
N ALA A 37 -0.35 -6.76 -17.96
CA ALA A 37 -1.69 -7.03 -17.46
C ALA A 37 -2.69 -5.95 -17.90
N ARG A 38 -3.90 -6.38 -18.26
CA ARG A 38 -4.99 -5.51 -18.73
C ARG A 38 -6.25 -5.78 -17.92
N GLY A 39 -7.02 -4.73 -17.67
CA GLY A 39 -8.26 -4.81 -16.92
C GLY A 39 -9.39 -4.05 -17.58
N TRP A 40 -10.59 -4.63 -17.58
CA TRP A 40 -11.81 -3.96 -18.03
C TRP A 40 -13.02 -4.53 -17.29
N TRP A 41 -14.14 -3.82 -17.31
CA TRP A 41 -15.41 -4.36 -16.83
C TRP A 41 -16.22 -4.94 -18.00
N GLN A 42 -16.83 -6.09 -17.76
CA GLN A 42 -17.75 -6.75 -18.69
C GLN A 42 -18.81 -7.49 -17.87
N ASP A 43 -20.08 -7.31 -18.23
CA ASP A 43 -21.23 -8.00 -17.63
C ASP A 43 -21.23 -7.95 -16.08
N GLU A 44 -21.01 -6.76 -15.49
CA GLU A 44 -20.93 -6.58 -14.03
C GLU A 44 -19.80 -7.36 -13.34
N HIS A 45 -18.68 -7.62 -14.03
CA HIS A 45 -17.50 -8.22 -13.39
C HIS A 45 -16.22 -7.55 -13.92
N PHE A 46 -15.19 -7.49 -13.09
CA PHE A 46 -13.87 -7.05 -13.56
C PHE A 46 -13.14 -8.24 -14.19
N CYS A 47 -12.74 -8.07 -15.44
CA CYS A 47 -11.94 -9.00 -16.21
C CYS A 47 -10.47 -8.59 -16.13
N LEU A 48 -9.63 -9.47 -15.58
CA LEU A 48 -8.17 -9.30 -15.53
C LEU A 48 -7.52 -10.29 -16.51
N LEU A 49 -6.79 -9.77 -17.49
CA LEU A 49 -5.98 -10.56 -18.42
C LEU A 49 -4.50 -10.42 -18.04
N THR A 50 -3.84 -11.54 -17.75
CA THR A 50 -2.44 -11.57 -17.28
C THR A 50 -1.80 -12.91 -17.65
N THR A 51 -0.47 -12.98 -17.58
CA THR A 51 0.32 -14.21 -17.68
C THR A 51 0.23 -15.11 -16.44
N LEU A 52 -0.28 -14.59 -15.31
CA LEU A 52 -0.48 -15.37 -14.09
C LEU A 52 -1.74 -16.24 -14.22
N ASP A 53 -1.60 -17.54 -14.06
CA ASP A 53 -2.75 -18.43 -13.87
C ASP A 53 -3.39 -18.24 -12.47
N ARG A 54 -4.41 -19.04 -12.14
CA ARG A 54 -5.15 -18.89 -10.88
C ARG A 54 -4.25 -19.10 -9.66
N SER A 55 -3.40 -20.13 -9.68
CA SER A 55 -2.53 -20.47 -8.55
C SER A 55 -1.41 -19.44 -8.38
N ALA A 56 -0.82 -18.98 -9.48
CA ALA A 56 0.16 -17.89 -9.45
C ALA A 56 -0.44 -16.57 -8.94
N LEU A 57 -1.68 -16.26 -9.32
CA LEU A 57 -2.37 -15.05 -8.83
C LEU A 57 -2.66 -15.12 -7.33
N GLU A 58 -3.07 -16.28 -6.82
CA GLU A 58 -3.26 -16.49 -5.37
C GLU A 58 -1.95 -16.37 -4.60
N GLN A 59 -0.90 -17.03 -5.08
CA GLN A 59 0.46 -16.96 -4.52
C GLN A 59 0.96 -15.51 -4.44
N PHE A 60 0.79 -14.75 -5.53
CA PHE A 60 1.14 -13.34 -5.57
C PHE A 60 0.47 -12.54 -4.44
N PHE A 61 -0.85 -12.64 -4.30
CA PHE A 61 -1.59 -11.87 -3.28
C PHE A 61 -1.41 -12.38 -1.84
N LEU A 62 -1.04 -13.64 -1.62
CA LEU A 62 -0.85 -14.18 -0.27
C LEU A 62 0.58 -13.98 0.23
N GLU A 63 1.56 -14.09 -0.66
CA GLU A 63 2.96 -14.23 -0.28
C GLU A 63 3.84 -13.10 -0.79
N GLU A 64 3.65 -12.65 -2.04
CA GLU A 64 4.64 -11.83 -2.74
C GLU A 64 4.32 -10.34 -2.76
N TYR A 65 3.04 -9.96 -2.83
CA TYR A 65 2.63 -8.57 -3.05
C TYR A 65 3.24 -7.64 -1.99
N ALA A 66 3.86 -6.56 -2.45
CA ALA A 66 4.39 -5.51 -1.59
C ALA A 66 3.31 -4.43 -1.40
N PRO A 67 2.72 -4.29 -0.20
CA PRO A 67 1.71 -3.27 0.02
C PRO A 67 2.29 -1.87 -0.10
N THR A 68 1.56 -0.97 -0.76
CA THR A 68 1.96 0.45 -0.87
C THR A 68 1.93 1.12 0.50
N PRO A 69 3.04 1.73 0.94
CA PRO A 69 3.09 2.39 2.24
C PRO A 69 2.16 3.60 2.32
N PHE A 70 1.28 3.59 3.31
CA PHE A 70 0.42 4.71 3.66
C PHE A 70 0.50 4.95 5.17
N ILE A 71 1.25 5.99 5.55
CA ILE A 71 1.52 6.32 6.95
C ILE A 71 1.34 7.82 7.19
N ASP A 72 0.83 8.15 8.38
CA ASP A 72 0.66 9.54 8.82
C ASP A 72 1.42 9.75 10.15
N PRO A 73 2.75 9.96 10.11
CA PRO A 73 3.56 10.03 11.33
C PRO A 73 3.20 11.21 12.25
N TRP A 74 2.47 12.21 11.75
CA TRP A 74 1.98 13.34 12.53
C TRP A 74 0.67 13.08 13.30
N ASN A 75 0.01 11.93 13.10
CA ASN A 75 -1.23 11.63 13.80
C ASN A 75 -0.96 11.11 15.22
N GLY A 76 -1.80 11.47 16.20
CA GLY A 76 -1.75 10.84 17.52
C GLY A 76 -2.20 9.39 17.43
N GLY A 77 -1.49 8.46 18.09
CA GLY A 77 -1.75 7.02 17.97
C GLY A 77 -1.20 6.38 16.69
N SER A 78 -0.41 7.11 15.89
CA SER A 78 0.19 6.62 14.64
C SER A 78 1.30 5.58 14.85
N GLY A 79 1.78 5.43 16.08
CA GLY A 79 2.88 4.54 16.40
C GLY A 79 4.25 5.22 16.32
N PHE A 80 4.31 6.55 16.25
CA PHE A 80 5.57 7.30 16.16
C PHE A 80 5.95 8.01 17.48
N PHE A 81 5.00 8.28 18.38
CA PHE A 81 5.27 8.95 19.66
C PHE A 81 5.36 7.97 20.85
N PRO A 82 6.02 8.33 21.97
CA PRO A 82 6.22 7.44 23.11
C PRO A 82 4.95 6.86 23.73
N LYS A 83 3.82 7.58 23.66
CA LYS A 83 2.53 7.15 24.21
C LYS A 83 1.63 6.43 23.20
N ASP A 84 2.08 6.29 21.95
CA ASP A 84 1.27 5.63 20.93
C ASP A 84 1.28 4.12 21.10
N ASN A 85 0.18 3.47 20.73
CA ASN A 85 0.13 2.03 20.56
C ASN A 85 1.05 1.61 19.41
N LYS A 86 2.01 0.73 19.68
CA LYS A 86 2.98 0.24 18.69
C LYS A 86 2.61 -1.11 18.07
N ALA A 87 1.52 -1.74 18.51
CA ALA A 87 1.12 -3.08 18.05
C ALA A 87 0.89 -3.17 16.53
N GLY A 88 0.53 -2.06 15.86
CA GLY A 88 0.40 -2.02 14.41
C GLY A 88 1.72 -1.82 13.65
N ILE A 89 2.63 -1.00 14.18
CA ILE A 89 3.85 -0.57 13.45
C ILE A 89 5.06 -1.47 13.74
N ASP A 90 5.22 -1.95 14.96
CA ASP A 90 6.39 -2.74 15.37
C ASP A 90 6.50 -4.08 14.65
N PRO A 91 5.41 -4.83 14.40
CA PRO A 91 5.50 -6.08 13.62
C PRO A 91 6.02 -5.82 12.20
N ILE A 92 5.59 -4.75 11.55
CA ILE A 92 6.04 -4.38 10.21
C ILE A 92 7.50 -3.94 10.25
N LYS A 93 7.86 -3.10 11.24
CA LYS A 93 9.21 -2.57 11.43
C LYS A 93 10.26 -3.66 11.69
N THR A 94 9.88 -4.73 12.39
CA THR A 94 10.77 -5.83 12.76
C THR A 94 10.68 -7.05 11.84
N SER A 95 9.68 -7.10 10.95
CA SER A 95 9.53 -8.17 9.98
C SER A 95 10.72 -8.27 9.04
N SER A 96 11.16 -9.50 8.77
CA SER A 96 12.17 -9.82 7.75
C SER A 96 11.57 -10.09 6.37
N ALA A 97 10.25 -10.06 6.21
CA ALA A 97 9.61 -10.32 4.92
C ALA A 97 9.92 -9.20 3.91
N ALA A 98 10.42 -9.58 2.74
CA ALA A 98 10.85 -8.66 1.67
C ALA A 98 9.72 -7.73 1.20
N ARG A 99 8.47 -8.23 1.19
CA ARG A 99 7.29 -7.45 0.80
C ARG A 99 7.05 -6.21 1.66
N PHE A 100 7.58 -6.18 2.89
CA PHE A 100 7.43 -5.05 3.80
C PHE A 100 8.61 -4.06 3.74
N ASP A 101 9.60 -4.27 2.87
CA ASP A 101 10.75 -3.38 2.72
C ASP A 101 10.33 -1.93 2.46
N PRO A 102 9.40 -1.61 1.53
CA PRO A 102 8.94 -0.25 1.32
C PRO A 102 8.30 0.35 2.57
N TYR A 103 7.54 -0.45 3.32
CA TYR A 103 6.92 -0.01 4.58
C TYR A 103 7.97 0.27 5.65
N ARG A 104 8.99 -0.57 5.81
CA ARG A 104 10.08 -0.33 6.78
C ARG A 104 10.84 0.96 6.45
N GLN A 105 11.08 1.23 5.16
CA GLN A 105 11.65 2.50 4.71
C GLN A 105 10.74 3.69 5.04
N ALA A 106 9.43 3.59 4.75
CA ALA A 106 8.45 4.62 5.09
C ALA A 106 8.44 4.90 6.61
N ILE A 107 8.39 3.84 7.43
CA ILE A 107 8.41 3.94 8.90
C ILE A 107 9.69 4.62 9.38
N ALA A 108 10.85 4.28 8.82
CA ALA A 108 12.11 4.93 9.18
C ALA A 108 12.10 6.43 8.84
N GLN A 109 11.58 6.80 7.66
CA GLN A 109 11.43 8.20 7.25
C GLN A 109 10.44 8.96 8.13
N GLY A 110 9.30 8.35 8.47
CA GLY A 110 8.31 8.93 9.38
C GLY A 110 8.89 9.20 10.77
N ALA A 111 9.65 8.24 11.31
CA ALA A 111 10.33 8.40 12.60
C ALA A 111 11.39 9.50 12.58
N GLN A 112 12.09 9.66 11.46
CA GLN A 112 13.04 10.75 11.26
C GLN A 112 12.34 12.12 11.18
N ALA A 113 11.20 12.21 10.48
CA ALA A 113 10.44 13.46 10.34
C ALA A 113 9.86 13.96 11.68
N THR A 114 9.51 13.04 12.58
CA THR A 114 8.99 13.33 13.93
C THR A 114 10.06 13.28 15.03
N LYS A 115 11.34 13.22 14.67
CA LYS A 115 12.43 13.08 15.63
C LYS A 115 12.42 14.23 16.65
N GLY A 116 12.55 13.88 17.94
CA GLY A 116 12.55 14.85 19.05
C GLY A 116 11.16 15.27 19.53
N MET A 117 10.08 14.86 18.84
CA MET A 117 8.72 15.15 19.26
C MET A 117 8.25 14.12 20.31
N LYS A 118 7.59 14.60 21.37
CA LYS A 118 7.05 13.76 22.45
C LYS A 118 5.56 13.41 22.27
N ALA A 119 4.88 14.11 21.38
CA ALA A 119 3.46 13.96 21.07
C ALA A 119 3.20 14.48 19.66
N LYS A 120 1.95 14.35 19.19
CA LYS A 120 1.53 14.86 17.89
C LYS A 120 1.94 16.34 17.70
N PRO A 121 2.49 16.70 16.53
CA PRO A 121 2.91 18.06 16.21
C PRO A 121 1.76 19.08 16.30
N ASP A 122 2.09 20.34 16.59
CA ASP A 122 1.14 21.42 16.41
C ASP A 122 0.81 21.58 14.91
N ALA A 123 -0.48 21.69 14.60
CA ALA A 123 -0.96 21.69 13.22
C ALA A 123 -0.49 22.92 12.42
N LYS A 124 -0.25 24.06 13.08
CA LYS A 124 0.15 25.32 12.42
C LYS A 124 1.66 25.48 12.40
N LYS A 125 2.36 25.05 13.45
CA LYS A 125 3.81 25.27 13.60
C LYS A 125 4.64 24.14 13.01
N ASP A 126 4.28 22.90 13.30
CA ASP A 126 5.18 21.75 13.09
C ASP A 126 4.77 20.92 11.86
N LYS A 127 3.46 20.76 11.63
CA LYS A 127 2.92 19.93 10.54
C LYS A 127 3.37 20.36 9.13
N PRO A 128 3.43 21.66 8.77
CA PRO A 128 3.88 22.06 7.44
C PRO A 128 5.30 21.58 7.10
N ARG A 129 6.23 21.66 8.07
CA ARG A 129 7.62 21.19 7.89
C ARG A 129 7.66 19.69 7.64
N ILE A 130 6.93 18.91 8.43
CA ILE A 130 6.86 17.44 8.30
C ILE A 130 6.29 17.05 6.92
N LEU A 131 5.20 17.68 6.50
CA LEU A 131 4.60 17.41 5.19
C LEU A 131 5.54 17.76 4.05
N GLN A 132 6.29 18.86 4.16
CA GLN A 132 7.27 19.25 3.15
C GLN A 132 8.44 18.26 3.07
N GLU A 133 8.93 17.78 4.20
CA GLU A 133 9.97 16.73 4.25
C GLU A 133 9.45 15.41 3.66
N ALA A 134 8.23 15.00 4.03
CA ALA A 134 7.60 13.81 3.47
C ALA A 134 7.43 13.91 1.95
N ALA A 135 6.92 15.03 1.43
CA ALA A 135 6.74 15.24 -0.01
C ALA A 135 8.06 15.30 -0.80
N ARG A 136 9.17 15.71 -0.17
CA ARG A 136 10.50 15.72 -0.81
C ARG A 136 11.09 14.32 -0.91
N ASN A 137 10.92 13.52 0.13
CA ASN A 137 11.58 12.23 0.29
C ASN A 137 10.74 11.07 -0.25
N TRP A 138 9.41 11.23 -0.28
CA TRP A 138 8.48 10.22 -0.76
C TRP A 138 7.93 10.63 -2.13
N ARG A 139 8.30 9.90 -3.18
CA ARG A 139 7.78 10.15 -4.53
C ARG A 139 6.72 9.17 -5.00
N GLY A 140 6.34 8.20 -4.16
CA GLY A 140 5.64 7.01 -4.64
C GLY A 140 6.61 6.19 -5.51
N THR A 141 6.69 4.89 -5.25
CA THR A 141 7.37 3.96 -6.17
C THR A 141 6.55 3.81 -7.42
#